data_AF-A0A937NG87-F1
#
_entry.id   AF-A0A937NG87-F1
#
_cell.length_a   1.000
_cell.length_b   1.000
_cell.length_c   1.000
_cell.angle_alpha   90.00
_cell.angle_beta   90.00
_cell.angle_gamma   90.00
#
_symmetry.space_group_name_H-M   'P 1'
#
loop_
_entity.id
_entity.type
_entity.pdbx_description
1 polymer ?
#
loop_
_entity_poly.entity_id
_entity_poly.type
_entity_poly.pdbx_seq_one_letter_code
_entity_poly.pdbx_strand_id
1 'polypeptide(L)'
;KEDKKVIGSAASTMERVALETPAIHKLFFGGILWDKDDNEKGVMGLFIKSLELPPPIRLAFRFLKYWTIINILNKIGFSKLAAKGNASTYAKSSALYTIVINQDSPESFINAGRVSQRVWLNATKLGLSVQPVTGILFIARKVLAQNTEVFKDKHISLIKEANNKIKSIFKTENQTMAMMFRIGFANKPSARSFRTSPNIKEGAK
;
A
#
# COMPACT_ATOMS: atom_id res chain seq x y z
N LYS A 1 17.86 -11.98 4.94
CA LYS A 1 18.19 -10.80 4.08
C LYS A 1 17.66 -10.98 2.67
N GLU A 2 17.80 -12.18 2.09
CA GLU A 2 17.31 -12.48 0.74
C GLU A 2 15.78 -12.45 0.63
N ASP A 3 15.07 -13.06 1.58
CA ASP A 3 13.60 -13.05 1.61
C ASP A 3 12.98 -11.65 1.56
N LYS A 4 13.58 -10.66 2.25
CA LYS A 4 13.11 -9.28 2.21
C LYS A 4 13.24 -8.64 0.83
N LYS A 5 14.26 -9.01 0.05
CA LYS A 5 14.42 -8.54 -1.33
C LYS A 5 13.36 -9.17 -2.22
N VAL A 6 13.11 -10.47 -2.06
CA VAL A 6 12.08 -11.18 -2.83
C VAL A 6 10.69 -10.65 -2.51
N ILE A 7 10.33 -10.54 -1.23
CA ILE A 7 9.05 -9.92 -0.79
C ILE A 7 8.98 -8.48 -1.28
N GLY A 8 10.05 -7.67 -1.12
CA GLY A 8 10.06 -6.28 -1.58
C GLY A 8 9.81 -6.16 -3.07
N SER A 9 10.44 -7.00 -3.89
CA SER A 9 10.22 -7.05 -5.34
C SER A 9 8.81 -7.50 -5.68
N ALA A 10 8.31 -8.56 -5.05
CA ALA A 10 6.96 -9.07 -5.29
C ALA A 10 5.89 -8.03 -4.89
N ALA A 11 6.03 -7.43 -3.70
CA ALA A 11 5.13 -6.39 -3.20
C ALA A 11 5.11 -5.16 -4.10
N SER A 12 6.27 -4.79 -4.66
CA SER A 12 6.40 -3.64 -5.55
C SER A 12 5.66 -3.78 -6.91
N THR A 13 5.14 -4.97 -7.19
CA THR A 13 4.30 -5.22 -8.37
C THR A 13 3.05 -4.35 -8.35
N MET A 14 2.56 -3.99 -7.16
CA MET A 14 1.42 -3.09 -6.99
C MET A 14 1.64 -1.75 -7.69
N GLU A 15 2.82 -1.13 -7.54
CA GLU A 15 3.16 0.16 -8.12
C GLU A 15 3.11 0.10 -9.64
N ARG A 16 3.66 -0.99 -10.21
CA ARG A 16 3.63 -1.20 -11.65
C ARG A 16 2.20 -1.33 -12.15
N VAL A 17 1.40 -2.18 -11.50
CA VAL A 17 -0.01 -2.40 -11.88
C VAL A 17 -0.82 -1.11 -11.72
N ALA A 18 -0.62 -0.37 -10.62
CA ALA A 18 -1.33 0.87 -10.35
C ALA A 18 -1.04 1.95 -11.41
N LEU A 19 0.20 2.04 -11.89
CA LEU A 19 0.57 3.01 -12.92
C LEU A 19 0.16 2.54 -14.33
N GLU A 20 0.03 1.23 -14.58
CA GLU A 20 -0.33 0.66 -15.88
C GLU A 20 -1.84 0.38 -16.06
N THR A 21 -2.65 0.48 -15.00
CA THR A 21 -4.11 0.27 -15.03
C THR A 21 -4.88 1.57 -14.77
N PRO A 22 -5.67 2.09 -15.74
CA PRO A 22 -6.34 3.39 -15.62
C PRO A 22 -7.25 3.51 -14.39
N ALA A 23 -8.02 2.46 -14.08
CA ALA A 23 -8.94 2.46 -12.95
C ALA A 23 -8.21 2.59 -11.59
N ILE A 24 -7.08 1.91 -11.44
CA ILE A 24 -6.29 1.92 -10.20
C ILE A 24 -5.48 3.21 -10.11
N HIS A 25 -4.95 3.69 -11.24
CA HIS A 25 -4.31 5.00 -11.33
C HIS A 25 -5.25 6.12 -10.89
N LYS A 26 -6.47 6.14 -11.43
CA LYS A 26 -7.52 7.10 -11.06
C LYS A 26 -7.87 6.99 -9.57
N LEU A 27 -8.01 5.78 -9.03
CA LEU A 27 -8.27 5.57 -7.60
C LEU A 27 -7.16 6.13 -6.72
N PHE A 28 -5.89 5.83 -7.05
CA PHE A 28 -4.74 6.28 -6.27
C PHE A 28 -4.62 7.81 -6.28
N PHE A 29 -4.57 8.42 -7.47
CA PHE A 29 -4.39 9.87 -7.58
C PHE A 29 -5.63 10.66 -7.16
N GLY A 30 -6.84 10.10 -7.30
CA GLY A 30 -8.07 10.69 -6.77
C GLY A 30 -8.13 10.67 -5.23
N GLY A 31 -7.39 9.77 -4.58
CA GLY A 31 -7.22 9.75 -3.13
C GLY A 31 -6.11 10.65 -2.59
N ILE A 32 -5.34 11.32 -3.45
CA ILE A 32 -4.27 12.24 -3.01
C ILE A 32 -4.87 13.60 -2.70
N LEU A 33 -4.57 14.09 -1.50
CA LEU A 33 -4.90 15.43 -1.04
C LEU A 33 -3.70 16.34 -1.25
N TRP A 34 -3.87 17.36 -2.10
CA TRP A 34 -2.80 18.24 -2.54
C TRP A 34 -2.64 19.45 -1.64
N ASP A 35 -3.76 19.98 -1.15
CA ASP A 35 -3.83 21.24 -0.43
C ASP A 35 -3.67 21.06 1.07
N LYS A 36 -2.93 21.99 1.69
CA LYS A 36 -2.65 21.98 3.13
C LYS A 36 -3.93 22.23 3.93
N ASP A 37 -4.75 23.19 3.50
CA ASP A 37 -5.96 23.61 4.21
C ASP A 37 -6.98 22.48 4.28
N ASP A 38 -7.17 21.74 3.18
CA ASP A 38 -8.03 20.56 3.17
C ASP A 38 -7.51 19.46 4.11
N ASN A 39 -6.18 19.29 4.18
CA ASN A 39 -5.58 18.36 5.13
C ASN A 39 -5.87 18.81 6.55
N GLU A 40 -5.68 20.09 6.89
CA GLU A 40 -5.95 20.61 8.25
C GLU A 40 -7.43 20.53 8.64
N LYS A 41 -8.35 20.64 7.68
CA LYS A 41 -9.80 20.41 7.89
C LYS A 41 -10.16 18.92 8.06
N GLY A 42 -9.21 18.01 7.89
CA GLY A 42 -9.46 16.58 8.01
C GLY A 42 -10.27 16.00 6.86
N VAL A 43 -10.18 16.59 5.67
CA VAL A 43 -10.76 16.03 4.43
C VAL A 43 -10.17 14.64 4.17
N MET A 44 -11.01 13.70 3.77
CA MET A 44 -10.59 12.32 3.53
C MET A 44 -9.60 12.24 2.37
N GLY A 45 -8.44 11.63 2.61
CA GLY A 45 -7.42 11.40 1.58
C GLY A 45 -6.02 11.18 2.14
N LEU A 46 -5.07 11.05 1.23
CA LEU A 46 -3.63 10.92 1.52
C LEU A 46 -2.95 12.25 1.22
N PHE A 47 -2.60 13.00 2.26
CA PHE A 47 -1.88 14.26 2.09
C PHE A 47 -0.54 14.05 1.39
N ILE A 48 -0.30 14.79 0.29
CA ILE A 48 0.88 14.61 -0.57
C ILE A 48 2.21 14.69 0.20
N LYS A 49 2.29 15.49 1.26
CA LYS A 49 3.52 15.59 2.08
C LYS A 49 3.73 14.38 2.98
N SER A 50 2.68 13.67 3.42
CA SER A 50 2.82 12.46 4.24
C SER A 50 3.23 11.22 3.44
N LEU A 51 3.30 11.32 2.11
CA LEU A 51 3.88 10.28 1.24
C LEU A 51 5.42 10.27 1.27
N GLU A 52 6.07 11.24 1.93
CA GLU A 52 7.53 11.34 2.08
C GLU A 52 8.30 11.24 0.74
N LEU A 53 7.68 11.74 -0.33
CA LEU A 53 8.31 11.77 -1.65
C LEU A 53 9.46 12.79 -1.66
N PRO A 54 10.63 12.43 -2.22
CA PRO A 54 11.73 13.37 -2.38
C PRO A 54 11.34 14.52 -3.33
N PRO A 55 11.92 15.72 -3.19
CA PRO A 55 11.47 16.93 -3.87
C PRO A 55 11.23 16.83 -5.39
N PRO A 56 12.12 16.22 -6.22
CA PRO A 56 11.84 16.14 -7.65
C PRO A 56 10.66 15.21 -7.97
N ILE A 57 10.49 14.11 -7.22
CA ILE A 57 9.39 13.17 -7.42
C ILE A 57 8.06 13.78 -6.98
N ARG A 58 8.04 14.54 -5.87
CA ARG A 58 6.84 15.22 -5.41
C ARG A 58 6.30 16.21 -6.44
N LEU A 59 7.19 16.94 -7.12
CA LEU A 59 6.79 17.83 -8.21
C LEU A 59 6.27 17.04 -9.41
N ALA A 60 6.97 15.96 -9.79
CA ALA A 60 6.56 15.08 -10.88
C ALA A 60 5.14 14.50 -10.67
N PHE A 61 4.75 14.19 -9.43
CA PHE A 61 3.41 13.67 -9.10
C PHE A 61 2.27 14.56 -9.60
N ARG A 62 2.47 15.89 -9.69
CA ARG A 62 1.46 16.82 -10.27
C ARG A 62 1.15 16.53 -11.74
N PHE A 63 2.11 15.94 -12.46
CA PHE A 63 1.97 15.51 -13.85
C PHE A 63 1.59 14.04 -13.95
N LEU A 64 2.16 13.18 -13.11
CA LEU A 64 1.87 11.73 -13.11
C LEU A 64 0.40 11.42 -12.82
N LYS A 65 -0.35 12.35 -12.21
CA LYS A 65 -1.80 12.22 -12.00
C LYS A 65 -2.64 12.20 -13.28
N TYR A 66 -2.08 12.63 -14.42
CA TYR A 66 -2.80 12.61 -15.70
C TYR A 66 -2.53 11.31 -16.44
N TRP A 67 -3.59 10.58 -16.79
CA TRP A 67 -3.49 9.28 -17.44
C TRP A 67 -2.66 9.32 -18.74
N THR A 68 -2.86 10.34 -19.58
CA THR A 68 -2.12 10.49 -20.84
C THR A 68 -0.61 10.57 -20.61
N ILE A 69 -0.17 11.29 -19.57
CA ILE A 69 1.25 11.46 -19.24
C ILE A 69 1.84 10.14 -18.76
N ILE A 70 1.23 9.50 -17.77
CA ILE A 70 1.76 8.25 -17.23
C ILE A 70 1.74 7.13 -18.29
N ASN A 71 0.74 7.10 -19.18
CA ASN A 71 0.64 6.12 -20.24
C ASN A 71 1.81 6.24 -21.24
N ILE A 72 2.24 7.47 -21.58
CA ILE A 72 3.45 7.69 -22.41
C ILE A 72 4.70 7.24 -21.65
N LEU A 73 4.86 7.65 -20.39
CA LEU A 73 6.03 7.28 -19.57
C LEU A 73 6.14 5.77 -19.34
N ASN A 74 5.03 5.05 -19.26
CA ASN A 74 5.05 3.61 -19.11
C ASN A 74 5.53 2.88 -20.38
N LYS A 75 5.41 3.49 -21.57
CA LYS A 75 6.00 2.92 -22.80
C LYS A 75 7.52 2.86 -22.74
N ILE A 76 8.15 3.78 -22.00
CA ILE A 76 9.60 3.80 -21.74
C ILE A 76 9.98 3.15 -20.40
N GLY A 77 9.05 2.47 -19.73
CA GLY A 77 9.34 1.65 -18.55
C GLY A 77 9.29 2.36 -17.20
N PHE A 78 8.66 3.53 -17.09
CA PHE A 78 8.55 4.27 -15.83
C PHE A 78 7.92 3.46 -14.68
N SER A 79 6.86 2.70 -14.96
CA SER A 79 6.21 1.81 -13.99
C SER A 79 7.18 0.79 -13.36
N LYS A 80 8.12 0.25 -14.15
CA LYS A 80 9.14 -0.69 -13.69
C LYS A 80 10.18 0.01 -12.82
N LEU A 81 10.56 1.24 -13.17
CA LEU A 81 11.47 2.06 -12.37
C LEU A 81 10.85 2.38 -11.00
N ALA A 82 9.58 2.78 -10.97
CA ALA A 82 8.85 3.05 -9.73
C ALA A 82 8.78 1.80 -8.84
N ALA A 83 8.42 0.64 -9.42
CA ALA A 83 8.42 -0.64 -8.71
C ALA A 83 9.81 -0.99 -8.15
N LYS A 84 10.87 -0.88 -8.95
CA LYS A 84 12.25 -1.15 -8.50
C LYS A 84 12.68 -0.22 -7.35
N GLY A 85 12.32 1.06 -7.41
CA GLY A 85 12.57 2.03 -6.34
C GLY A 85 11.90 1.62 -5.03
N ASN A 86 10.62 1.25 -5.09
CA ASN A 86 9.88 0.81 -3.91
C ASN A 86 10.34 -0.57 -3.40
N ALA A 87 10.72 -1.50 -4.28
CA ALA A 87 11.32 -2.78 -3.89
C ALA A 87 12.57 -2.59 -3.04
N SER A 88 13.46 -1.67 -3.45
CA SER A 88 14.66 -1.31 -2.68
C SER A 88 14.30 -0.72 -1.31
N THR A 89 13.31 0.18 -1.27
CA THR A 89 12.80 0.77 -0.03
C THR A 89 12.19 -0.28 0.91
N TYR A 90 11.44 -1.24 0.39
CA TYR A 90 10.84 -2.32 1.17
C TYR A 90 11.90 -3.28 1.71
N ALA A 91 12.90 -3.64 0.91
CA ALA A 91 13.99 -4.53 1.32
C ALA A 91 14.88 -3.94 2.43
N LYS A 92 14.98 -2.60 2.52
CA LYS A 92 15.71 -1.87 3.57
C LYS A 92 15.01 -1.84 4.94
N SER A 93 13.77 -2.31 5.04
CA SER A 93 13.07 -2.45 6.33
C SER A 93 13.84 -3.39 7.28
N SER A 94 13.63 -3.27 8.59
CA SER A 94 14.20 -4.24 9.54
C SER A 94 13.52 -5.60 9.37
N ALA A 95 12.19 -5.60 9.32
CA ALA A 95 11.36 -6.77 9.08
C ALA A 95 10.14 -6.45 8.19
N LEU A 96 9.59 -7.50 7.59
CA LEU A 96 8.29 -7.53 6.94
C LEU A 96 7.45 -8.59 7.67
N TYR A 97 6.18 -8.28 7.94
CA TYR A 97 5.27 -9.22 8.59
C TYR A 97 3.88 -9.14 7.95
N THR A 98 3.13 -10.22 8.08
CA THR A 98 1.77 -10.32 7.56
C THR A 98 0.83 -10.81 8.66
N ILE A 99 -0.41 -10.32 8.66
CA ILE A 99 -1.49 -10.81 9.49
C ILE A 99 -2.30 -11.77 8.64
N VAL A 100 -2.41 -13.01 9.13
CA VAL A 100 -3.01 -14.12 8.40
C VAL A 100 -4.33 -14.50 9.04
N ILE A 101 -5.32 -14.83 8.22
CA ILE A 101 -6.62 -15.36 8.64
C ILE A 101 -6.86 -16.72 7.99
N ASN A 102 -7.48 -17.61 8.76
CA ASN A 102 -7.80 -18.98 8.30
C ASN A 102 -9.16 -19.05 7.59
N GLN A 103 -10.08 -18.14 7.91
CA GLN A 103 -11.40 -18.07 7.32
C GLN A 103 -11.56 -16.76 6.57
N ASP A 104 -12.13 -16.83 5.37
CA ASP A 104 -12.39 -15.67 4.54
C ASP A 104 -13.76 -15.03 4.88
N SER A 105 -13.91 -14.58 6.14
CA SER A 105 -15.15 -14.01 6.66
C SER A 105 -14.99 -12.55 7.08
N PRO A 106 -16.06 -11.73 7.04
CA PRO A 106 -16.01 -10.34 7.51
C PRO A 106 -15.48 -10.21 8.95
N GLU A 107 -15.90 -11.11 9.84
CA GLU A 107 -15.44 -11.15 11.23
C GLU A 107 -13.93 -11.40 11.33
N SER A 108 -13.39 -12.31 10.51
CA SER A 108 -11.95 -12.59 10.48
C SER A 108 -11.15 -11.34 10.08
N PHE A 109 -11.64 -10.55 9.12
CA PHE A 109 -11.00 -9.28 8.74
C PHE A 109 -11.09 -8.22 9.84
N ILE A 110 -12.21 -8.12 10.55
CA ILE A 110 -12.34 -7.21 11.71
C ILE A 110 -11.31 -7.59 12.78
N ASN A 111 -11.18 -8.89 13.08
CA ASN A 111 -10.21 -9.39 14.04
C ASN A 111 -8.75 -9.18 13.56
N ALA A 112 -8.47 -9.36 12.26
CA ALA A 112 -7.17 -9.02 11.67
C ALA A 112 -6.83 -7.53 11.81
N GLY A 113 -7.82 -6.64 11.65
CA GLY A 113 -7.67 -5.20 11.89
C GLY A 113 -7.31 -4.89 13.35
N ARG A 114 -8.00 -5.52 14.31
CA ARG A 114 -7.71 -5.40 15.74
C ARG A 114 -6.29 -5.88 16.07
N VAL A 115 -5.85 -7.02 15.51
CA VAL A 115 -4.49 -7.53 15.67
C VAL A 115 -3.47 -6.56 15.07
N SER A 116 -3.71 -6.10 13.83
CA SER A 116 -2.84 -5.14 13.15
C SER A 116 -2.62 -3.88 13.99
N GLN A 117 -3.70 -3.34 14.57
CA GLN A 117 -3.62 -2.16 15.43
C GLN A 117 -2.82 -2.40 16.71
N ARG A 118 -2.99 -3.56 17.36
CA ARG A 118 -2.20 -3.92 18.55
C ARG A 118 -0.70 -4.01 18.22
N VAL A 119 -0.35 -4.65 17.10
CA VAL A 119 1.04 -4.74 16.65
C VAL A 119 1.60 -3.34 16.37
N TRP A 120 0.85 -2.50 15.66
CA TRP A 120 1.26 -1.13 15.33
C TRP A 120 1.53 -0.29 16.59
N LEU A 121 0.60 -0.30 17.55
CA LEU A 121 0.73 0.49 18.78
C LEU A 121 1.92 0.02 19.63
N ASN A 122 2.13 -1.30 19.75
CA ASN A 122 3.29 -1.85 20.46
C ASN A 122 4.61 -1.49 19.77
N ALA A 123 4.68 -1.60 18.44
CA ALA A 123 5.85 -1.17 17.68
C ALA A 123 6.14 0.32 17.90
N THR A 124 5.11 1.16 17.88
CA THR A 124 5.24 2.61 18.12
C THR A 124 5.76 2.90 19.52
N LYS A 125 5.26 2.19 20.55
CA LYS A 125 5.75 2.30 21.94
C LYS A 125 7.24 1.96 22.05
N LEU A 126 7.72 1.03 21.22
CA LEU A 126 9.13 0.64 21.16
C LEU A 126 9.99 1.55 20.25
N GLY A 127 9.44 2.65 19.74
CA GLY A 127 10.16 3.57 18.85
C GLY A 127 10.33 3.07 17.42
N LEU A 128 9.59 2.04 17.01
CA LEU A 128 9.59 1.50 15.66
C LEU A 128 8.54 2.21 14.79
N SER A 129 8.89 2.40 13.52
CA SER A 129 7.98 2.86 12.48
C SER A 129 7.36 1.67 11.75
N VAL A 130 6.06 1.74 11.50
CA VAL A 130 5.28 0.71 10.79
C VAL A 130 4.62 1.34 9.58
N GLN A 131 4.66 0.66 8.44
CA GLN A 131 3.95 1.07 7.23
C GLN A 131 3.25 -0.14 6.59
N PRO A 132 1.96 -0.03 6.21
CA PRO A 132 1.30 -1.04 5.39
C PRO A 132 1.94 -1.13 4.00
N VAL A 133 2.14 -2.36 3.51
CA VAL A 133 2.60 -2.68 2.15
C VAL A 133 1.61 -3.68 1.55
N THR A 134 0.33 -3.31 1.53
CA THR A 134 -0.76 -4.28 1.38
C THR A 134 -1.41 -4.29 0.00
N GLY A 135 -1.13 -3.30 -0.86
CA GLY A 135 -1.87 -3.12 -2.12
C GLY A 135 -1.83 -4.34 -3.04
N ILE A 136 -0.69 -5.04 -3.11
CA ILE A 136 -0.56 -6.28 -3.89
C ILE A 136 -1.52 -7.38 -3.42
N LEU A 137 -1.77 -7.48 -2.11
CA LEU A 137 -2.67 -8.49 -1.53
C LEU A 137 -4.11 -8.22 -1.95
N PHE A 138 -4.51 -6.95 -1.98
CA PHE A 138 -5.85 -6.54 -2.36
C PHE A 138 -6.14 -6.82 -3.83
N ILE A 139 -5.21 -6.48 -4.73
CA ILE A 139 -5.40 -6.78 -6.16
C ILE A 139 -5.27 -8.28 -6.45
N ALA A 140 -4.43 -9.01 -5.70
CA ALA A 140 -4.35 -10.47 -5.80
C ALA A 140 -5.67 -11.14 -5.41
N ARG A 141 -6.32 -10.65 -4.35
CA ARG A 141 -7.65 -11.14 -3.94
C ARG A 141 -8.69 -10.92 -5.03
N LYS A 142 -8.72 -9.74 -5.68
CA LYS A 142 -9.62 -9.51 -6.83
C LYS A 142 -9.36 -10.50 -7.96
N VAL A 143 -8.09 -10.72 -8.30
CA VAL A 143 -7.67 -11.68 -9.34
C VAL A 143 -8.08 -13.13 -8.98
N LEU A 144 -7.91 -13.55 -7.74
CA LEU A 144 -8.29 -14.89 -7.27
C LEU A 144 -9.80 -15.09 -7.26
N ALA A 145 -10.56 -14.03 -6.98
CA ALA A 145 -12.02 -14.00 -7.07
C ALA A 145 -12.55 -13.81 -8.51
N GLN A 146 -11.68 -13.90 -9.53
CA GLN A 146 -12.00 -13.73 -10.95
C GLN A 146 -12.60 -12.35 -11.31
N ASN A 147 -12.47 -11.34 -10.44
CA ASN A 147 -12.84 -9.96 -10.71
C ASN A 147 -11.66 -9.25 -11.40
N THR A 148 -11.49 -9.54 -12.70
CA THR A 148 -10.29 -9.17 -13.46
C THR A 148 -10.51 -8.14 -14.56
N GLU A 149 -11.69 -7.54 -14.65
CA GLU A 149 -12.13 -6.70 -15.78
C GLU A 149 -11.24 -5.47 -16.01
N VAL A 150 -10.62 -4.97 -14.93
CA VAL A 150 -9.72 -3.81 -14.97
C VAL A 150 -8.26 -4.17 -15.29
N PHE A 151 -7.91 -5.45 -15.34
CA PHE A 151 -6.55 -5.93 -15.53
C PHE A 151 -6.34 -6.51 -16.92
N LYS A 152 -5.15 -6.30 -17.48
CA LYS A 152 -4.69 -7.04 -18.67
C LYS A 152 -4.15 -8.40 -18.25
N ASP A 153 -4.12 -9.38 -19.14
CA ASP A 153 -3.57 -10.72 -18.86
C ASP A 153 -2.15 -10.68 -18.27
N LYS A 154 -1.29 -9.82 -18.82
CA LYS A 154 0.05 -9.59 -18.27
C LYS A 154 0.03 -9.15 -16.81
N HIS A 155 -0.95 -8.33 -16.40
CA HIS A 155 -1.07 -7.88 -15.01
C HIS A 155 -1.56 -9.02 -14.13
N ILE A 156 -2.54 -9.80 -14.60
CA ILE A 156 -3.05 -10.98 -13.89
C ILE A 156 -1.91 -11.95 -13.58
N SER A 157 -1.08 -12.28 -14.57
CA SER A 157 0.08 -13.17 -14.39
C SER A 157 1.08 -12.60 -13.38
N LEU A 158 1.43 -11.31 -13.49
CA LEU A 158 2.34 -10.65 -12.54
C LEU A 158 1.80 -10.65 -11.10
N ILE A 159 0.50 -10.38 -10.94
CA ILE A 159 -0.15 -10.34 -9.63
C ILE A 159 -0.16 -11.73 -8.99
N LYS A 160 -0.51 -12.78 -9.76
CA LYS A 160 -0.49 -14.17 -9.28
C LYS A 160 0.91 -14.60 -8.88
N GLU A 161 1.91 -14.31 -9.71
CA GLU A 161 3.31 -14.63 -9.43
C GLU A 161 3.80 -13.92 -8.16
N ALA A 162 3.55 -12.62 -8.03
CA ALA A 162 3.91 -11.85 -6.85
C ALA A 162 3.25 -12.38 -5.58
N ASN A 163 1.94 -12.66 -5.64
CA ASN A 163 1.20 -13.23 -4.51
C ASN A 163 1.75 -14.60 -4.09
N ASN A 164 2.05 -15.49 -5.06
CA ASN A 164 2.59 -16.81 -4.78
C ASN A 164 3.98 -16.74 -4.13
N LYS A 165 4.86 -15.85 -4.60
CA LYS A 165 6.17 -15.61 -3.98
C LYS A 165 6.04 -15.16 -2.53
N ILE A 166 5.13 -14.22 -2.26
CA ILE A 166 4.89 -13.71 -0.91
C ILE A 166 4.32 -14.84 -0.01
N LYS A 167 3.33 -15.59 -0.51
CA LYS A 167 2.73 -16.73 0.22
C LYS A 167 3.78 -17.79 0.57
N SER A 168 4.65 -18.13 -0.38
CA SER A 168 5.68 -19.15 -0.17
C SER A 168 6.68 -18.76 0.92
N ILE A 169 7.12 -17.51 0.94
CA ILE A 169 8.07 -17.03 1.96
C ILE A 169 7.42 -16.97 3.34
N PHE A 170 6.17 -16.50 3.43
CA PHE A 170 5.44 -16.47 4.69
C PHE A 170 4.83 -17.84 5.09
N LYS A 171 4.88 -18.84 4.21
CA LYS A 171 4.28 -20.18 4.39
C LYS A 171 2.76 -20.12 4.63
N THR A 172 2.07 -19.34 3.80
CA THR A 172 0.62 -19.06 3.91
C THR A 172 -0.15 -19.48 2.66
N GLU A 173 0.25 -20.58 2.01
CA GLU A 173 -0.33 -21.07 0.76
C GLU A 173 -1.85 -21.26 0.90
N ASN A 174 -2.26 -21.92 1.99
CA ASN A 174 -3.64 -22.29 2.29
C ASN A 174 -4.37 -21.27 3.18
N GLN A 175 -3.79 -20.08 3.37
CA GLN A 175 -4.36 -19.05 4.23
C GLN A 175 -4.51 -17.73 3.46
N THR A 176 -5.27 -16.81 4.06
CA THR A 176 -5.46 -15.46 3.52
C THR A 176 -4.58 -14.48 4.28
N MET A 177 -3.69 -13.79 3.58
CA MET A 177 -2.96 -12.66 4.13
C MET A 177 -3.89 -11.44 4.12
N ALA A 178 -4.38 -11.06 5.30
CA ALA A 178 -5.31 -9.95 5.46
C ALA A 178 -4.61 -8.60 5.29
N MET A 179 -3.43 -8.44 5.89
CA MET A 179 -2.61 -7.23 5.78
C MET A 179 -1.13 -7.55 5.88
N MET A 180 -0.31 -6.85 5.10
CA MET A 180 1.16 -6.92 5.17
C MET A 180 1.74 -5.56 5.51
N PHE A 181 2.82 -5.58 6.29
CA PHE A 181 3.49 -4.39 6.81
C PHE A 181 5.00 -4.53 6.72
N ARG A 182 5.68 -3.39 6.66
CA ARG A 182 7.10 -3.28 6.96
C ARG A 182 7.31 -2.54 8.27
N ILE A 183 8.35 -2.91 9.01
CA ILE A 183 8.70 -2.34 10.31
C ILE A 183 10.21 -2.08 10.40
N GLY A 184 10.60 -1.00 11.09
CA GLY A 184 11.99 -0.68 11.38
C GLY A 184 12.16 0.69 12.03
N PHE A 185 13.41 1.16 12.12
CA PHE A 185 13.71 2.50 12.61
C PHE A 185 13.65 3.51 11.46
N ALA A 186 13.07 4.68 11.72
CA ALA A 186 13.01 5.78 10.78
C ALA A 186 12.93 7.13 11.51
N ASN A 187 13.23 8.21 10.79
CA ASN A 187 13.02 9.57 11.29
C ASN A 187 11.53 9.85 11.49
N LYS A 188 11.22 10.85 12.31
CA LYS A 188 9.85 11.34 12.48
C LYS A 188 9.29 11.82 11.12
N PRO A 189 7.99 11.61 10.85
CA PRO A 189 7.38 12.06 9.61
C PRO A 189 7.45 13.58 9.48
N SER A 190 7.71 14.07 8.27
CA SER A 190 7.78 15.50 7.93
C SER A 190 6.40 16.16 7.88
N ALA A 191 5.33 15.36 7.74
CA ALA A 191 3.95 15.82 7.79
C ALA A 191 3.01 14.75 8.37
N ARG A 192 1.86 15.18 8.88
CA ARG A 192 0.80 14.28 9.35
C ARG A 192 -0.47 14.50 8.54
N SER A 193 -1.17 13.40 8.24
CA SER A 193 -2.54 13.47 7.74
C SER A 193 -3.46 13.71 8.94
N PHE A 194 -4.28 14.76 8.92
CA PHE A 194 -5.24 14.99 10.00
C PHE A 194 -6.45 14.07 9.81
N ARG A 195 -7.31 14.03 10.83
CA ARG A 195 -8.54 13.25 10.82
C ARG A 195 -9.69 14.18 11.13
N THR A 196 -10.85 13.87 10.58
CA THR A 196 -12.10 14.50 10.99
C THR A 196 -12.28 14.29 12.50
N SER A 197 -12.65 15.34 13.21
CA SER A 197 -12.99 15.23 14.63
C SER A 197 -14.14 14.23 14.80
N PRO A 198 -14.09 13.37 15.84
CA PRO A 198 -15.17 12.44 16.09
C PRO A 198 -16.44 13.23 16.40
N ASN A 199 -17.55 12.87 15.75
CA ASN A 199 -18.87 13.31 16.18
C ASN A 199 -19.28 12.45 17.37
N ILE A 200 -18.91 12.89 18.57
CA ILE A 200 -19.31 12.24 19.82
C ILE A 200 -20.69 12.82 20.14
N LYS A 201 -21.74 12.05 19.85
CA LYS A 201 -23.04 12.33 20.47
C LYS A 201 -22.86 12.09 21.96
N GLU A 202 -22.91 13.14 22.77
CA GLU A 202 -23.05 12.98 24.21
C GLU A 202 -24.28 12.10 24.44
N GLY A 203 -24.06 10.89 24.96
CA GLY A 203 -25.15 9.99 25.30
C GLY A 203 -26.07 10.71 26.28
N ALA A 204 -27.38 10.59 26.06
CA ALA A 204 -28.38 10.97 27.05
C ALA A 204 -27.94 10.42 28.42
N LYS A 205 -27.80 11.33 29.39
CA LYS A 205 -27.62 10.98 30.80
C LYS A 205 -28.71 10.04 31.27
#